data_AF-A0A6A5H6K8-F1
#
_entry.id   AF-A0A6A5H6K8-F1
#
_cell.length_a   1.000
_cell.length_b   1.000
_cell.length_c   1.000
_cell.angle_alpha   90.00
_cell.angle_beta   90.00
_cell.angle_gamma   90.00
#
_symmetry.space_group_name_H-M   'P 1'
#
loop_
_entity.id
_entity.type
_entity.pdbx_description
1 polymer ?
#
loop_
_entity_poly.entity_id
_entity_poly.type
_entity_poly.pdbx_seq_one_letter_code
_entity_poly.pdbx_strand_id
1 'polypeptide(L)'
;MKFLLGAVLVLFYALFVTAIKGGLSEDEQKKLLDALNKDRLRAQQASNGITFEHLTYDLELEKKAAAFDCKPESYSSGVSIIALQWNSVGDEIYKEIHQGTVPNLGLYDWRQTKIGCSKEVTCRAKIEEGPKVPSKLIGKEFVTVGGCILGPLTTDVTEEDKQKASKLGIPKATKYGDLLGIKISSGEEVKT
;
A
#
# COMPACT_ATOMS: atom_id res chain seq x y z
N MET A 1 6.27 -26.25 51.17
CA MET A 1 5.35 -25.42 50.36
C MET A 1 6.15 -24.26 49.76
N LYS A 2 6.97 -24.57 48.74
CA LYS A 2 7.99 -23.65 48.21
C LYS A 2 8.39 -24.04 46.77
N PHE A 3 7.42 -24.46 45.96
CA PHE A 3 7.68 -24.89 44.57
C PHE A 3 6.55 -24.54 43.60
N LEU A 4 5.70 -23.55 43.93
CA LEU A 4 4.57 -23.15 43.07
C LEU A 4 4.67 -21.72 42.52
N LEU A 5 5.72 -20.96 42.83
CA LEU A 5 5.91 -19.60 42.28
C LEU A 5 6.80 -19.52 41.03
N GLY A 6 7.52 -20.59 40.67
CA GLY A 6 8.44 -20.57 39.53
C GLY A 6 7.80 -20.85 38.16
N ALA A 7 6.62 -21.49 38.14
CA ALA A 7 5.99 -21.95 36.90
C ALA A 7 4.96 -20.99 36.30
N VAL A 8 4.59 -19.92 37.01
CA VAL A 8 3.54 -18.97 36.56
C VAL A 8 4.14 -17.76 35.81
N LEU A 9 5.45 -17.52 35.89
CA LEU A 9 6.11 -16.37 35.26
C LEU A 9 6.60 -16.62 33.83
N VAL A 10 6.56 -17.87 33.32
CA VAL A 10 7.05 -18.21 31.97
C VAL A 10 5.91 -18.26 30.94
N LEU A 11 4.65 -18.18 31.35
CA LEU A 11 3.51 -18.33 30.44
C LEU A 11 3.01 -17.02 29.80
N PHE A 12 3.57 -15.85 30.13
CA PHE A 12 2.95 -14.56 29.80
C PHE A 12 3.65 -13.68 28.76
N TYR A 13 4.71 -14.12 28.07
CA TYR A 13 5.44 -13.29 27.09
C TYR A 13 5.63 -13.90 25.70
N ALA A 14 4.93 -15.00 25.39
CA ALA A 14 5.01 -15.64 24.07
C ALA A 14 3.72 -15.44 23.25
N LEU A 15 3.13 -14.24 23.28
CA LEU A 15 2.38 -13.77 22.11
C LEU A 15 3.43 -13.36 21.07
N PHE A 16 4.12 -14.36 20.52
CA PHE A 16 4.94 -14.14 19.34
C PHE A 16 3.99 -13.70 18.24
N VAL A 17 3.97 -12.39 17.96
CA VAL A 17 3.51 -11.87 16.68
C VAL A 17 4.35 -12.60 15.65
N THR A 18 3.78 -13.64 15.05
CA THR A 18 4.46 -14.36 13.99
C THR A 18 4.58 -13.38 12.84
N ALA A 19 5.81 -12.92 12.59
CA ALA A 19 6.09 -12.06 11.45
C ALA A 19 5.50 -12.72 10.21
N ILE A 20 4.58 -12.02 9.54
CA ILE A 20 3.96 -12.52 8.34
C ILE A 20 5.05 -12.51 7.27
N LYS A 21 5.25 -13.65 6.58
CA LYS A 21 6.23 -13.73 5.50
C LYS A 21 5.90 -12.66 4.46
N GLY A 22 6.88 -11.82 4.14
CA GLY A 22 6.73 -10.68 3.24
C GLY A 22 5.96 -9.48 3.80
N GLY A 23 5.59 -9.51 5.08
CA GLY A 23 5.09 -8.35 5.84
C GLY A 23 6.20 -7.38 6.23
N LEU A 24 5.82 -6.31 6.92
CA LEU A 24 6.75 -5.33 7.47
C LEU A 24 7.20 -5.74 8.88
N SER A 25 8.46 -5.50 9.24
CA SER A 25 8.92 -5.60 10.63
C SER A 25 8.26 -4.54 11.51
N GLU A 26 8.23 -4.71 12.83
CA GLU A 26 7.63 -3.71 13.75
C GLU A 26 8.24 -2.30 13.56
N ASP A 27 9.55 -2.22 13.33
CA ASP A 27 10.23 -0.96 13.04
C ASP A 27 9.80 -0.36 11.69
N GLU A 28 9.63 -1.18 10.66
CA GLU A 28 9.13 -0.77 9.34
C GLU A 28 7.67 -0.29 9.42
N GLN A 29 6.82 -1.02 10.17
CA GLN A 29 5.43 -0.66 10.43
C GLN A 29 5.35 0.71 11.12
N LYS A 30 6.12 0.89 12.19
CA LYS A 30 6.18 2.16 12.92
C LYS A 30 6.68 3.29 12.02
N LYS A 31 7.75 3.07 11.27
CA LYS A 31 8.33 4.06 10.35
C LYS A 31 7.31 4.49 9.28
N LEU A 32 6.58 3.54 8.71
CA LEU A 32 5.52 3.81 7.73
C LEU A 32 4.39 4.64 8.37
N LEU A 33 3.86 4.19 9.50
CA LEU A 33 2.75 4.86 10.18
C LEU A 33 3.11 6.28 10.62
N ASP A 34 4.27 6.48 11.22
CA ASP A 34 4.73 7.80 11.66
C ASP A 34 4.80 8.78 10.48
N ALA A 35 5.38 8.33 9.36
CA ALA A 35 5.50 9.16 8.16
C ALA A 35 4.13 9.43 7.51
N LEU A 36 3.30 8.41 7.32
CA LEU A 36 2.01 8.52 6.66
C LEU A 36 1.02 9.33 7.49
N ASN A 37 0.91 9.10 8.80
CA ASN A 37 0.03 9.88 9.68
C ASN A 37 0.47 11.34 9.76
N LYS A 38 1.78 11.62 9.75
CA LYS A 38 2.30 13.00 9.68
C LYS A 38 1.89 13.69 8.38
N ASP A 39 1.93 12.98 7.25
CA ASP A 39 1.50 13.57 5.97
C ASP A 39 -0.02 13.70 5.87
N ARG A 40 -0.80 12.73 6.37
CA ARG A 40 -2.27 12.83 6.48
C ARG A 40 -2.67 14.06 7.32
N LEU A 41 -1.96 14.33 8.42
CA LEU A 41 -2.19 15.53 9.22
C LEU A 41 -1.86 16.83 8.46
N ARG A 42 -0.79 16.85 7.65
CA ARG A 42 -0.48 18.01 6.80
C ARG A 42 -1.55 18.23 5.73
N ALA A 43 -2.00 17.15 5.10
CA ALA A 43 -3.09 17.18 4.13
C ALA A 43 -4.38 17.71 4.76
N GLN A 44 -4.69 17.28 6.00
CA GLN A 44 -5.82 17.80 6.77
C GLN A 44 -5.76 19.33 6.91
N GLN A 45 -4.61 19.86 7.31
CA GLN A 45 -4.39 21.30 7.51
C GLN A 45 -4.53 22.11 6.22
N ALA A 46 -4.29 21.49 5.06
CA ALA A 46 -4.46 22.11 3.74
C ALA A 46 -5.89 22.01 3.19
N SER A 47 -6.81 21.38 3.92
CA SER A 47 -8.16 21.06 3.44
C SER A 47 -9.25 21.68 4.33
N ASN A 48 -10.35 22.09 3.71
CA ASN A 48 -11.56 22.48 4.43
C ASN A 48 -12.53 21.28 4.44
N GLY A 49 -12.73 20.67 5.61
CA GLY A 49 -13.78 19.66 5.81
C GLY A 49 -13.37 18.19 5.68
N ILE A 50 -12.07 17.89 5.51
CA ILE A 50 -11.55 16.52 5.64
C ILE A 50 -10.91 16.39 7.02
N THR A 51 -11.24 15.31 7.73
CA THR A 51 -10.59 14.94 8.99
C THR A 51 -10.04 13.53 8.82
N PHE A 52 -8.74 13.38 9.00
CA PHE A 52 -8.08 12.09 8.97
C PHE A 52 -8.03 11.51 10.36
N GLU A 53 -8.66 10.36 10.54
CA GLU A 53 -8.35 9.53 11.69
C GLU A 53 -6.91 9.00 11.58
N HIS A 54 -6.30 8.80 12.75
CA HIS A 54 -4.96 8.25 12.86
C HIS A 54 -4.99 6.79 12.41
N LEU A 55 -4.17 6.46 11.41
CA LEU A 55 -4.05 5.09 10.94
C LEU A 55 -3.33 4.24 11.99
N THR A 56 -3.87 3.06 12.23
CA THR A 56 -3.26 2.01 13.05
C THR A 56 -2.91 0.80 12.19
N TYR A 57 -1.84 0.08 12.56
CA TYR A 57 -1.45 -1.13 11.84
C TYR A 57 -2.42 -2.28 12.15
N ASP A 58 -2.79 -3.05 11.14
CA ASP A 58 -3.68 -4.20 11.26
C ASP A 58 -3.03 -5.43 10.60
N LEU A 59 -2.70 -6.43 11.42
CA LEU A 59 -2.00 -7.64 10.97
C LEU A 59 -2.87 -8.53 10.07
N GLU A 60 -4.20 -8.45 10.16
CA GLU A 60 -5.08 -9.19 9.25
C GLU A 60 -5.10 -8.54 7.87
N LEU A 61 -4.99 -7.21 7.79
CA LEU A 61 -4.76 -6.52 6.52
C LEU A 61 -3.37 -6.83 5.95
N GLU A 62 -2.34 -6.96 6.80
CA GLU A 62 -1.01 -7.39 6.35
C GLU A 62 -1.04 -8.79 5.75
N LYS A 63 -1.73 -9.76 6.38
CA LYS A 63 -1.91 -11.11 5.81
C LYS A 63 -2.57 -11.05 4.44
N LYS A 64 -3.61 -10.23 4.28
CA LYS A 64 -4.29 -10.05 2.99
C LYS A 64 -3.37 -9.43 1.94
N ALA A 65 -2.57 -8.43 2.33
CA ALA A 65 -1.62 -7.79 1.42
C ALA A 65 -0.53 -8.77 0.98
N ALA A 66 -0.02 -9.60 1.89
CA ALA A 66 0.99 -10.61 1.61
C ALA A 66 0.44 -11.77 0.75
N ALA A 67 -0.84 -12.09 0.86
CA ALA A 67 -1.51 -13.14 0.08
C ALA A 67 -2.07 -12.63 -1.27
N PHE A 68 -1.89 -11.35 -1.60
CA PHE A 68 -2.44 -10.76 -2.80
C PHE A 68 -1.77 -11.34 -4.06
N ASP A 69 -2.58 -11.86 -4.99
CA ASP A 69 -2.09 -12.68 -6.11
C ASP A 69 -2.06 -11.95 -7.47
N CYS A 70 -2.35 -10.65 -7.47
CA CYS A 70 -2.30 -9.79 -8.65
C CYS A 70 -3.24 -10.16 -9.81
N LYS A 71 -4.20 -11.07 -9.60
CA LYS A 71 -5.19 -11.42 -10.63
C LYS A 71 -6.32 -10.39 -10.72
N PRO A 72 -6.96 -10.21 -11.89
CA PRO A 72 -8.06 -9.26 -12.05
C PRO A 72 -9.18 -9.42 -11.02
N GLU A 73 -9.51 -10.65 -10.64
CA GLU A 73 -10.56 -10.95 -9.66
C GLU A 73 -10.21 -10.39 -8.27
N SER A 74 -8.92 -10.35 -7.92
CA SER A 74 -8.44 -9.83 -6.64
C SER A 74 -8.69 -8.33 -6.50
N TYR A 75 -8.70 -7.58 -7.60
CA TYR A 75 -9.06 -6.14 -7.63
C TYR A 75 -10.58 -5.91 -7.63
N SER A 76 -11.38 -6.91 -8.04
CA SER A 76 -12.84 -6.79 -8.13
C SER A 76 -13.57 -6.94 -6.79
N SER A 77 -12.86 -7.39 -5.74
CA SER A 77 -13.41 -7.67 -4.40
C SER A 77 -13.66 -6.42 -3.53
N GLY A 78 -13.50 -5.21 -4.08
CA GLY A 78 -13.52 -3.95 -3.32
C GLY A 78 -12.25 -3.70 -2.49
N VAL A 79 -11.29 -4.64 -2.53
CA VAL A 79 -9.97 -4.49 -1.92
C VAL A 79 -9.00 -4.00 -2.99
N SER A 80 -8.71 -2.70 -2.99
CA SER A 80 -7.65 -2.14 -3.84
C SER A 80 -6.33 -2.21 -3.10
N ILE A 81 -5.34 -2.93 -3.65
CA ILE A 81 -3.97 -2.86 -3.16
C ILE A 81 -3.31 -1.59 -3.71
N ILE A 82 -2.74 -0.79 -2.83
CA ILE A 82 -2.02 0.43 -3.22
C ILE A 82 -0.54 0.10 -3.27
N ALA A 83 0.02 0.14 -4.48
CA ALA A 83 1.43 -0.14 -4.70
C ALA A 83 2.34 0.84 -3.93
N LEU A 84 3.41 0.30 -3.32
CA LEU A 84 4.43 1.10 -2.63
C LEU A 84 5.55 1.57 -3.57
N GLN A 85 5.77 0.84 -4.67
CA GLN A 85 6.78 1.14 -5.69
C GLN A 85 6.31 0.64 -7.07
N TRP A 86 6.71 1.31 -8.16
CA TRP A 86 6.52 0.81 -9.53
C TRP A 86 7.65 1.23 -10.48
N ASN A 87 7.75 0.57 -11.63
CA ASN A 87 8.79 0.85 -12.62
C ASN A 87 8.45 2.10 -13.45
N SER A 88 9.40 2.61 -14.24
CA SER A 88 9.20 3.83 -15.05
C SER A 88 7.98 3.77 -15.98
N VAL A 89 7.53 2.59 -16.37
CA VAL A 89 6.29 2.40 -17.14
C VAL A 89 5.06 2.88 -16.36
N GLY A 90 5.05 2.69 -15.03
CA GLY A 90 4.01 3.24 -14.15
C GLY A 90 3.92 4.76 -14.23
N ASP A 91 5.05 5.46 -14.24
CA ASP A 91 5.06 6.93 -14.38
C ASP A 91 4.48 7.37 -15.74
N GLU A 92 4.79 6.63 -16.81
CA GLU A 92 4.21 6.87 -18.13
C GLU A 92 2.68 6.63 -18.13
N ILE A 93 2.21 5.53 -17.52
CA ILE A 93 0.78 5.24 -17.39
C ILE A 93 0.06 6.39 -16.68
N TYR A 94 0.56 6.83 -15.53
CA TYR A 94 -0.10 7.89 -14.77
C TYR A 94 -0.10 9.22 -15.49
N LYS A 95 0.99 9.53 -16.20
CA LYS A 95 1.08 10.75 -17.01
C LYS A 95 0.12 10.75 -18.20
N GLU A 96 -0.03 9.61 -18.88
CA GLU A 96 -0.71 9.55 -20.17
C GLU A 96 -2.19 9.15 -20.05
N ILE A 97 -2.52 8.26 -19.12
CA ILE A 97 -3.86 7.65 -18.99
C ILE A 97 -4.63 8.27 -17.81
N HIS A 98 -3.96 8.53 -16.70
CA HIS A 98 -4.59 8.95 -15.46
C HIS A 98 -4.31 10.42 -15.13
N GLN A 99 -4.36 11.28 -16.15
CA GLN A 99 -4.13 12.72 -16.04
C GLN A 99 -5.02 13.32 -14.92
N GLY A 100 -4.40 13.67 -13.79
CA GLY A 100 -5.09 14.26 -12.62
C GLY A 100 -5.44 13.29 -11.50
N THR A 101 -5.30 11.97 -11.70
CA THR A 101 -5.46 10.98 -10.62
C THR A 101 -4.18 10.91 -9.81
N VAL A 102 -4.32 10.99 -8.48
CA VAL A 102 -3.19 10.79 -7.56
C VAL A 102 -3.06 9.29 -7.28
N PRO A 103 -1.97 8.63 -7.71
CA PRO A 103 -1.84 7.17 -7.64
C PRO A 103 -1.95 6.57 -6.24
N ASN A 104 -1.45 7.30 -5.24
CA ASN A 104 -1.41 6.90 -3.84
C ASN A 104 -2.56 7.50 -3.04
N LEU A 105 -3.61 7.97 -3.73
CA LEU A 105 -4.80 8.53 -3.12
C LEU A 105 -5.41 7.61 -2.06
N GLY A 106 -5.41 6.29 -2.29
CA GLY A 106 -5.98 5.35 -1.33
C GLY A 106 -5.34 5.42 0.07
N LEU A 107 -4.05 5.78 0.18
CA LEU A 107 -3.39 6.01 1.49
C LEU A 107 -3.96 7.24 2.23
N TYR A 108 -4.63 8.11 1.48
CA TYR A 108 -5.27 9.36 1.89
C TYR A 108 -6.79 9.29 1.82
N ASP A 109 -7.38 8.09 1.79
CA ASP A 109 -8.79 7.92 2.10
C ASP A 109 -9.00 8.17 3.60
N TRP A 110 -9.59 9.31 3.94
CA TRP A 110 -9.81 9.74 5.32
C TRP A 110 -10.81 8.88 6.07
N ARG A 111 -11.62 8.09 5.36
CA ARG A 111 -12.61 7.17 5.93
C ARG A 111 -11.96 5.88 6.46
N GLN A 112 -10.70 5.64 6.08
CA GLN A 112 -9.94 4.47 6.49
C GLN A 112 -9.13 4.78 7.75
N THR A 113 -9.11 3.82 8.68
CA THR A 113 -8.48 3.94 10.02
C THR A 113 -7.44 2.86 10.25
N LYS A 114 -7.36 1.86 9.36
CA LYS A 114 -6.47 0.72 9.45
C LYS A 114 -5.68 0.53 8.17
N ILE A 115 -4.47 0.02 8.32
CA ILE A 115 -3.59 -0.32 7.19
C ILE A 115 -2.78 -1.57 7.50
N GLY A 116 -2.56 -2.42 6.50
CA GLY A 116 -1.59 -3.49 6.56
C GLY A 116 -0.90 -3.63 5.21
N CYS A 117 0.40 -3.89 5.21
CA CYS A 117 1.23 -3.82 4.01
C CYS A 117 2.15 -5.03 3.87
N SER A 118 2.39 -5.44 2.64
CA SER A 118 3.46 -6.35 2.27
C SER A 118 4.55 -5.60 1.51
N LYS A 119 5.81 -5.93 1.76
CA LYS A 119 6.95 -5.44 0.98
C LYS A 119 7.39 -6.38 -0.14
N GLU A 120 6.91 -7.63 -0.14
CA GLU A 120 7.33 -8.66 -1.09
C GLU A 120 6.32 -8.90 -2.22
N VAL A 121 5.06 -8.47 -2.07
CA VAL A 121 4.06 -8.60 -3.14
C VAL A 121 4.56 -7.90 -4.41
N THR A 122 4.60 -8.65 -5.52
CA THR A 122 5.07 -8.14 -6.81
C THR A 122 4.04 -8.48 -7.88
N CYS A 123 3.50 -7.47 -8.54
CA CYS A 123 2.58 -7.65 -9.66
C CYS A 123 3.26 -7.24 -10.97
N ARG A 124 3.02 -8.03 -12.03
CA ARG A 124 3.50 -7.75 -13.38
C ARG A 124 2.33 -7.81 -14.35
N ALA A 125 2.22 -6.83 -15.22
CA ALA A 125 1.21 -6.81 -16.26
C ALA A 125 1.84 -6.31 -17.56
N LYS A 126 1.59 -7.03 -18.66
CA LYS A 126 1.93 -6.54 -19.99
C LYS A 126 0.78 -5.66 -20.48
N ILE A 127 1.09 -4.47 -20.98
CA ILE A 127 0.07 -3.53 -21.45
C ILE A 127 -0.47 -4.04 -22.79
N GLU A 128 -1.76 -4.38 -22.81
CA GLU A 128 -2.48 -4.83 -24.01
C GLU A 128 -3.12 -3.66 -24.76
N GLU A 129 -3.54 -3.91 -26.00
CA GLU A 129 -4.27 -2.92 -26.78
C GLU A 129 -5.63 -2.62 -26.14
N GLY A 130 -6.04 -1.35 -26.18
CA GLY A 130 -7.35 -0.96 -25.67
C GLY A 130 -7.78 0.45 -26.09
N PRO A 131 -9.06 0.79 -25.95
CA PRO A 131 -9.64 2.03 -26.49
C PRO A 131 -9.00 3.34 -26.00
N LYS A 132 -8.23 3.31 -24.90
CA LYS A 132 -7.58 4.48 -24.28
C LYS A 132 -6.11 4.22 -23.94
N VAL A 133 -5.51 3.18 -24.50
CA VAL A 133 -4.10 2.85 -24.28
C VAL A 133 -3.26 3.49 -25.39
N PRO A 134 -2.36 4.43 -25.07
CA PRO A 134 -1.43 4.98 -26.06
C PRO A 134 -0.58 3.88 -26.70
N SER A 135 -0.40 3.91 -28.02
CA SER A 135 0.35 2.89 -28.76
C SER A 135 1.78 2.68 -28.25
N LYS A 136 2.43 3.75 -27.77
CA LYS A 136 3.78 3.71 -27.17
C LYS A 136 3.88 2.89 -25.88
N LEU A 137 2.76 2.56 -25.24
CA LEU A 137 2.73 1.75 -24.03
C LEU A 137 2.46 0.27 -24.32
N ILE A 138 1.86 -0.05 -25.47
CA ILE A 138 1.50 -1.43 -25.84
C ILE A 138 2.75 -2.31 -25.83
N GLY A 139 2.66 -3.45 -25.14
CA GLY A 139 3.72 -4.43 -25.01
C GLY A 139 4.77 -4.13 -23.93
N LYS A 140 4.78 -2.94 -23.32
CA LYS A 140 5.63 -2.64 -22.16
C LYS A 140 5.15 -3.44 -20.93
N GLU A 141 6.09 -3.81 -20.07
CA GLU A 141 5.78 -4.45 -18.78
C GLU A 141 5.64 -3.39 -17.68
N PHE A 142 4.48 -3.34 -17.05
CA PHE A 142 4.24 -2.59 -15.82
C PHE A 142 4.51 -3.50 -14.62
N VAL A 143 5.33 -3.02 -13.68
CA VAL A 143 5.72 -3.78 -12.49
C VAL A 143 5.46 -2.94 -11.24
N THR A 144 4.79 -3.51 -10.25
CA THR A 144 4.64 -2.94 -8.91
C THR A 144 5.31 -3.84 -7.88
N VAL A 145 5.88 -3.25 -6.83
CA VAL A 145 6.50 -3.98 -5.71
C VAL A 145 6.06 -3.36 -4.40
N GLY A 146 5.69 -4.21 -3.46
CA GLY A 146 5.07 -3.84 -2.21
C GLY A 146 3.65 -3.30 -2.42
N GLY A 147 2.82 -3.47 -1.40
CA GLY A 147 1.43 -3.06 -1.48
C GLY A 147 0.76 -2.98 -0.12
N CYS A 148 -0.12 -2.01 0.02
CA CYS A 148 -0.90 -1.81 1.23
C CYS A 148 -2.40 -1.97 0.97
N ILE A 149 -3.09 -2.53 1.95
CA ILE A 149 -4.55 -2.58 2.00
C ILE A 149 -5.00 -1.73 3.17
N LEU A 150 -6.03 -0.91 2.95
CA LEU A 150 -6.68 -0.14 4.01
C LEU A 150 -8.01 -0.75 4.41
N GLY A 151 -8.43 -0.43 5.63
CA GLY A 151 -9.74 -0.78 6.16
C GLY A 151 -10.29 0.30 7.11
N PRO A 152 -11.56 0.20 7.49
CA PRO A 152 -12.42 -0.96 7.33
C PRO A 152 -13.23 -1.02 6.01
N LEU A 153 -13.22 0.04 5.20
CA LEU A 153 -14.10 0.10 4.04
C LEU A 153 -13.51 -0.66 2.85
N THR A 154 -14.37 -1.42 2.17
CA THR A 154 -14.08 -2.13 0.92
C THR A 154 -14.68 -1.42 -0.30
N THR A 155 -15.10 -0.17 -0.13
CA THR A 155 -15.71 0.63 -1.20
C THR A 155 -14.70 1.66 -1.68
N ASP A 156 -14.70 1.90 -2.99
CA ASP A 156 -13.88 2.96 -3.56
C ASP A 156 -14.33 4.34 -3.04
N VAL A 157 -13.42 5.29 -3.12
CA VAL A 157 -13.66 6.70 -2.84
C VAL A 157 -14.59 7.24 -3.94
N THR A 158 -15.52 8.12 -3.59
CA THR A 158 -16.39 8.75 -4.61
C THR A 158 -15.56 9.62 -5.56
N GLU A 159 -16.02 9.86 -6.79
CA GLU A 159 -15.28 10.73 -7.72
C GLU A 159 -15.12 12.17 -7.19
N GLU A 160 -16.10 12.67 -6.43
CA GLU A 160 -15.99 13.97 -5.75
C GLU A 160 -14.87 13.98 -4.72
N ASP A 161 -14.77 12.93 -3.92
CA ASP A 161 -13.73 12.80 -2.90
C ASP A 161 -12.34 12.59 -3.53
N LYS A 162 -12.26 11.88 -4.68
CA LYS A 162 -11.03 11.79 -5.47
C LYS A 162 -10.56 13.16 -5.95
N GLN A 163 -11.48 14.00 -6.42
CA GLN A 163 -11.15 15.38 -6.82
C GLN A 163 -10.69 16.24 -5.64
N LYS A 164 -11.37 16.17 -4.49
CA LYS A 164 -10.94 16.90 -3.28
C LYS A 164 -9.54 16.47 -2.87
N ALA A 165 -9.29 15.17 -2.88
CA ALA A 165 -8.02 14.63 -2.42
C ALA A 165 -6.85 14.90 -3.37
N SER A 166 -7.11 15.06 -4.68
CA SER A 166 -6.09 15.50 -5.65
C SER A 166 -5.46 16.86 -5.32
N LYS A 167 -6.14 17.69 -4.50
CA LYS A 167 -5.69 19.03 -4.10
C LYS A 167 -4.92 19.05 -2.78
N LEU A 168 -4.73 17.89 -2.14
CA LEU A 168 -4.14 17.81 -0.79
C LEU A 168 -2.61 17.90 -0.75
N GLY A 169 -1.94 18.13 -1.89
CA GLY A 169 -0.47 18.18 -1.94
C GLY A 169 0.17 16.84 -1.55
N ILE A 170 -0.49 15.73 -1.89
CA ILE A 170 -0.06 14.37 -1.54
C ILE A 170 1.36 14.13 -2.11
N PRO A 171 2.28 13.55 -1.32
CA PRO A 171 3.62 13.22 -1.80
C PRO A 171 3.59 12.24 -2.98
N LYS A 172 4.70 12.15 -3.71
CA LYS A 172 4.89 11.12 -4.74
C LYS A 172 4.58 9.73 -4.17
N ALA A 173 3.94 8.91 -4.98
CA ALA A 173 3.49 7.59 -4.57
C ALA A 173 4.61 6.67 -4.08
N THR A 174 5.81 6.79 -4.65
CA THR A 174 6.97 5.97 -4.29
C THR A 174 7.57 6.33 -2.94
N LYS A 175 7.20 7.47 -2.33
CA LYS A 175 7.80 7.98 -1.09
C LYS A 175 7.86 6.92 0.02
N TYR A 176 6.78 6.17 0.20
CA TYR A 176 6.70 5.18 1.28
C TYR A 176 7.45 3.89 0.95
N GLY A 177 7.51 3.50 -0.33
CA GLY A 177 8.42 2.44 -0.78
C GLY A 177 9.88 2.82 -0.53
N ASP A 178 10.29 4.03 -0.91
CA ASP A 178 11.65 4.54 -0.71
C ASP A 178 12.01 4.60 0.79
N LEU A 179 11.07 5.06 1.62
CA LEU A 179 11.20 5.09 3.08
C LEU A 179 11.48 3.69 3.66
N LEU A 180 10.83 2.66 3.11
CA LEU A 180 10.96 1.27 3.52
C LEU A 180 12.12 0.54 2.81
N GLY A 181 12.86 1.22 1.92
CA GLY A 181 13.94 0.61 1.16
C GLY A 181 13.47 -0.40 0.11
N ILE A 182 12.20 -0.34 -0.30
CA ILE A 182 11.63 -1.20 -1.33
C ILE A 182 12.19 -0.79 -2.69
N LYS A 183 12.84 -1.75 -3.35
CA LYS A 183 13.40 -1.58 -4.69
C LYS A 183 12.73 -2.53 -5.66
N ILE A 184 12.60 -2.09 -6.89
CA ILE A 184 12.27 -2.98 -8.00
C ILE A 184 13.55 -3.61 -8.44
N SER A 185 13.66 -4.92 -8.28
CA SER A 185 14.68 -5.66 -9.01
C SER A 185 14.32 -5.52 -10.50
N SER A 186 15.14 -4.76 -11.23
CA SER A 186 15.22 -4.93 -12.68
C SER A 186 15.48 -6.41 -12.91
N GLY A 187 14.54 -7.10 -13.55
CA GLY A 187 14.57 -8.56 -13.68
C GLY A 187 15.95 -9.04 -14.10
N GLU A 188 16.42 -10.12 -13.47
CA GLU A 188 17.47 -10.93 -14.04
C GLU A 188 17.08 -11.22 -15.49
N GLU A 189 17.98 -10.90 -16.41
CA GLU A 189 17.89 -11.37 -17.78
C GLU A 189 17.59 -12.87 -17.73
N VAL A 190 16.48 -13.27 -18.33
CA VAL A 190 16.23 -14.67 -18.64
C VAL A 190 17.41 -15.12 -19.49
N LYS A 191 18.37 -15.81 -18.88
CA LYS A 191 19.41 -16.52 -19.61
C LYS A 191 18.71 -17.60 -20.42
N THR A 192 18.46 -17.31 -21.69
CA THR A 192 18.23 -18.31 -22.74
C THR A 192 19.50 -19.11 -22.97
#